data_AF-A0A1S2NTM3-F1
#
_entry.id   AF-A0A1S2NTM3-F1
#
_cell.length_a   1.000
_cell.length_b   1.000
_cell.length_c   1.000
_cell.angle_alpha   90.00
_cell.angle_beta   90.00
_cell.angle_gamma   90.00
#
_symmetry.space_group_name_H-M   'P 1'
#
loop_
_entity.id
_entity.type
_entity.pdbx_description
1 polymer ?
#
loop_
_entity_poly.entity_id
_entity_poly.type
_entity_poly.pdbx_seq_one_letter_code
_entity_poly.pdbx_strand_id
1 'polypeptide(L)'
;MVRHPRRKPDSLFADRDYDHDVHRDQIRDRGTVPAIARRGTRHGTGPDTYHRVIERAFAWQHGFRRLRIRWERRTDIREASPKLPCCLITHRQLKSWCQPL
;
A
#
# COMPACT_ATOMS: atom_id res chain seq x y z
N MET A 1 -16.21 -17.32 -1.17
CA MET A 1 -16.00 -16.79 0.20
C MET A 1 -15.87 -15.27 0.13
N VAL A 2 -16.95 -14.53 0.39
CA VAL A 2 -16.89 -13.06 0.53
C VAL A 2 -16.36 -12.75 1.93
N ARG A 3 -15.08 -12.36 2.05
CA ARG A 3 -14.56 -11.86 3.33
C ARG A 3 -15.21 -10.52 3.60
N HIS A 4 -16.03 -10.42 4.64
CA HIS A 4 -16.40 -9.14 5.20
C HIS A 4 -15.13 -8.45 5.71
N PRO A 5 -14.77 -7.26 5.20
CA PRO A 5 -13.64 -6.51 5.72
C PRO A 5 -13.89 -6.27 7.22
N ARG A 6 -12.92 -6.62 8.08
CA ARG A 6 -13.03 -6.26 9.50
C ARG A 6 -13.13 -4.75 9.59
N ARG A 7 -14.14 -4.24 10.30
CA ARG A 7 -14.30 -2.79 10.54
C ARG A 7 -13.10 -2.19 11.29
N LYS A 8 -12.39 -3.01 12.08
CA LYS A 8 -11.19 -2.63 12.80
C LYS A 8 -10.14 -3.75 12.72
N PRO A 9 -8.90 -3.45 12.28
CA PRO A 9 -7.83 -4.43 12.23
C PRO A 9 -7.25 -4.69 13.62
N ASP A 10 -6.83 -5.93 13.87
CA ASP A 10 -6.20 -6.32 15.15
C ASP A 10 -4.79 -5.72 15.28
N SER A 11 -4.08 -5.57 14.16
CA SER A 11 -2.78 -4.89 14.06
C SER A 11 -2.68 -3.98 12.83
N LEU A 12 -1.92 -2.89 12.95
CA LEU A 12 -1.59 -1.98 11.86
C LEU A 12 -0.10 -2.06 11.55
N PHE A 13 0.24 -2.53 10.36
CA PHE A 13 1.59 -2.50 9.82
C PHE A 13 1.84 -1.13 9.17
N ALA A 14 2.99 -0.52 9.44
CA ALA A 14 3.44 0.68 8.76
C ALA A 14 4.96 0.67 8.62
N ASP A 15 5.43 1.48 7.68
CA ASP A 15 6.87 1.64 7.44
C ASP A 15 7.59 2.18 8.68
N ARG A 16 8.89 1.86 8.77
CA ARG A 16 9.77 2.38 9.83
C ARG A 16 9.78 3.91 9.88
N ASP A 17 9.53 4.58 8.77
CA ASP A 17 9.46 6.04 8.74
C ASP A 17 8.34 6.59 9.63
N TYR A 18 7.30 5.79 9.91
CA TYR A 18 6.23 6.10 10.85
C TYR A 18 6.56 5.78 12.31
N ASP A 19 7.82 5.46 12.65
CA ASP A 19 8.24 5.24 14.03
C ASP A 19 8.31 6.53 14.84
N HIS A 20 7.13 7.04 15.17
CA HIS A 20 6.91 8.14 16.10
C HIS A 20 5.89 7.69 17.14
N ASP A 21 6.14 7.99 18.42
CA ASP A 21 5.27 7.53 19.50
C ASP A 21 3.84 8.09 19.37
N VAL A 22 3.68 9.31 18.84
CA VAL A 22 2.39 9.90 18.50
C VAL A 22 1.53 8.97 17.61
N HIS A 23 2.14 8.34 16.60
CA HIS A 23 1.41 7.42 15.73
C HIS A 23 1.05 6.12 16.47
N ARG A 24 1.95 5.61 17.31
CA ARG A 24 1.68 4.40 18.10
C ARG A 24 0.55 4.61 19.08
N ASP A 25 0.49 5.77 19.73
CA ASP A 25 -0.55 6.11 20.69
C ASP A 25 -1.89 6.29 19.99
N GLN A 26 -1.94 6.98 18.86
CA GLN A 26 -3.15 7.08 18.03
C GLN A 26 -3.70 5.71 17.58
N ILE A 27 -2.83 4.75 17.30
CA ILE A 27 -3.23 3.38 16.92
C ILE A 27 -3.73 2.60 18.13
N ARG A 28 -3.09 2.77 19.30
CA ARG A 28 -3.49 2.15 20.57
C ARG A 28 -4.83 2.70 21.09
N ASP A 29 -5.08 4.01 20.96
CA ASP A 29 -6.36 4.64 21.31
C ASP A 29 -7.51 4.08 20.48
N ARG A 30 -7.22 3.73 19.22
CA ARG A 30 -8.17 3.03 18.35
C ARG A 30 -8.29 1.55 18.71
N GLY A 31 -7.51 1.05 19.68
CA GLY A 31 -7.46 -0.33 20.17
C GLY A 31 -6.90 -1.32 19.16
N THR A 32 -5.95 -0.88 18.32
CA THR A 32 -5.23 -1.69 17.34
C THR A 32 -3.77 -1.80 17.78
N VAL A 33 -3.10 -2.91 17.48
CA VAL A 33 -1.68 -3.09 17.82
C VAL A 33 -0.80 -2.40 16.77
N PRO A 34 0.08 -1.44 17.14
CA PRO A 34 0.99 -0.80 16.19
C PRO A 34 2.17 -1.71 15.85
N ALA A 35 2.10 -2.42 14.72
CA ALA A 35 3.16 -3.24 14.15
C ALA A 35 4.11 -2.39 13.29
N ILE A 36 4.69 -1.34 13.89
CA ILE A 36 5.65 -0.44 13.25
C ILE A 36 7.07 -0.84 13.67
N ALA A 37 7.99 -1.00 12.73
CA ALA A 37 9.38 -1.30 13.04
C ALA A 37 10.05 -0.09 13.71
N ARG A 38 10.78 -0.32 14.81
CA ARG A 38 11.56 0.74 15.46
C ARG A 38 12.74 1.19 14.58
N ARG A 39 13.10 2.47 14.64
CA ARG A 39 14.32 3.02 14.03
C ARG A 39 15.54 2.49 14.79
N GLY A 40 16.63 2.21 14.06
CA GLY A 40 17.89 1.74 14.64
C GLY A 40 17.93 0.26 15.05
N THR A 41 16.81 -0.47 15.02
CA THR A 41 16.80 -1.93 15.27
C THR A 41 16.96 -2.71 13.97
N ARG A 42 17.74 -3.81 14.02
CA ARG A 42 17.85 -4.76 12.89
C ARG A 42 16.45 -5.17 12.44
N HIS A 43 16.17 -5.17 11.13
CA HIS A 43 14.88 -5.61 10.61
C HIS A 43 14.60 -7.04 11.09
N GLY A 44 13.63 -7.18 12.01
CA GLY A 44 13.34 -8.44 12.70
C GLY A 44 12.43 -9.40 11.93
N THR A 45 11.97 -9.02 10.74
CA THR A 45 11.10 -9.85 9.92
C THR A 45 11.57 -9.75 8.48
N GLY A 46 11.79 -10.90 7.85
CA GLY A 46 12.08 -11.03 6.42
C GLY A 46 10.95 -10.43 5.56
N PRO A 47 11.03 -10.55 4.21
CA PRO A 47 10.20 -9.82 3.26
C PRO A 47 8.74 -9.81 3.72
N ASP A 48 8.30 -8.62 4.13
CA ASP A 48 7.08 -8.42 4.90
C ASP A 48 5.91 -8.95 4.06
N THR A 49 5.35 -10.10 4.47
CA THR A 49 4.28 -10.80 3.74
C THR A 49 3.11 -9.85 3.43
N TYR A 50 2.91 -8.86 4.30
CA TYR A 50 1.93 -7.79 4.12
C TYR A 50 2.40 -6.75 3.09
N HIS A 51 3.64 -6.26 3.16
CA HIS A 51 4.18 -5.31 2.20
C HIS A 51 4.27 -5.86 0.77
N ARG A 52 4.52 -7.17 0.59
CA ARG A 52 4.67 -7.79 -0.75
C ARG A 52 3.51 -7.48 -1.70
N VAL A 53 2.27 -7.36 -1.19
CA VAL A 53 1.11 -7.02 -2.03
C VAL A 53 1.20 -5.59 -2.55
N ILE A 54 1.57 -4.66 -1.68
CA ILE A 54 1.71 -3.22 -1.96
C ILE A 54 2.94 -2.99 -2.86
N GLU A 55 4.09 -3.58 -2.51
CA GLU A 55 5.32 -3.50 -3.31
C GLU A 55 5.11 -4.01 -4.73
N ARG A 56 4.36 -5.11 -4.89
CA ARG A 56 4.01 -5.65 -6.21
C ARG A 56 3.14 -4.68 -7.01
N ALA A 57 2.18 -4.00 -6.37
CA ALA A 57 1.36 -2.99 -7.03
C ALA A 57 2.21 -1.79 -7.48
N PHE A 58 3.14 -1.34 -6.65
CA PHE A 58 4.10 -0.31 -7.01
C PHE A 58 5.01 -0.77 -8.16
N ALA A 59 5.51 -2.01 -8.15
CA ALA A 59 6.33 -2.55 -9.23
C ALA A 59 5.58 -2.53 -10.58
N TRP A 60 4.30 -2.93 -10.60
CA TRP A 60 3.47 -2.83 -11.80
C TRP A 60 3.28 -1.39 -12.26
N GLN A 61 3.04 -0.47 -11.33
CA GLN A 61 2.91 0.95 -11.63
C GLN A 61 4.22 1.54 -12.18
N HIS A 62 5.37 1.16 -11.63
CA HIS A 62 6.69 1.58 -12.09
C HIS A 62 7.02 1.07 -13.51
N GLY A 63 6.39 -0.02 -13.97
CA GLY A 63 6.48 -0.48 -15.35
C GLY A 63 5.91 0.53 -16.37
N PHE A 64 5.03 1.44 -15.96
CA PHE A 64 4.48 2.47 -16.84
C PHE A 64 5.43 3.67 -16.97
N ARG A 65 6.42 3.55 -17.84
CA ARG A 65 7.54 4.50 -18.04
C ARG A 65 7.13 5.99 -18.02
N ARG A 66 6.16 6.40 -18.84
CA ARG A 66 5.73 7.82 -18.94
C ARG A 66 4.87 8.28 -17.77
N LEU A 67 4.09 7.38 -17.17
CA LEU A 67 3.19 7.68 -16.05
C LEU A 67 3.91 7.63 -14.69
N ARG A 68 5.11 7.02 -14.65
CA ARG A 68 5.99 6.96 -13.47
C ARG A 68 6.60 8.33 -13.13
N ILE A 69 6.97 9.09 -14.15
CA ILE A 69 7.85 10.24 -13.99
C ILE A 69 7.04 11.48 -13.61
N ARG A 70 7.32 12.04 -12.43
CA ARG A 70 6.63 13.19 -11.85
C ARG A 70 7.33 14.51 -12.19
N TRP A 71 7.42 14.86 -13.48
CA TRP A 71 7.92 16.19 -13.88
C TRP A 71 6.85 17.28 -13.84
N GLU A 72 5.60 16.88 -13.68
CA GLU A 72 4.47 17.79 -13.77
C GLU A 72 4.34 18.67 -12.53
N ARG A 73 4.38 19.99 -12.72
CA ARG A 73 4.24 20.97 -11.62
C ARG A 73 2.79 21.11 -11.17
N ARG A 74 1.86 20.93 -12.11
CA ARG A 74 0.43 21.04 -11.84
C ARG A 74 -0.06 19.90 -10.93
N THR A 75 -0.73 20.26 -9.84
CA THR A 75 -1.11 19.31 -8.79
C THR A 75 -2.20 18.34 -9.23
N ASP A 76 -3.16 18.80 -10.03
CA ASP A 76 -4.23 18.00 -10.62
C ASP A 76 -3.69 16.89 -11.52
N ILE A 77 -2.74 17.24 -12.41
CA ILE A 77 -2.12 16.26 -13.31
C ILE A 77 -1.19 15.31 -12.55
N ARG A 78 -0.44 15.85 -11.57
CA ARG A 78 0.41 15.03 -10.67
C ARG A 78 -0.40 14.01 -9.89
N GLU A 79 -1.60 14.37 -9.45
CA GLU A 79 -2.52 13.48 -8.73
C GLU A 79 -3.20 12.46 -9.67
N ALA A 80 -3.57 12.86 -10.88
CA ALA A 80 -4.23 12.00 -11.86
C ALA A 80 -3.28 10.94 -12.47
N SER A 81 -2.02 11.29 -12.67
CA SER A 81 -1.01 10.43 -13.30
C SER A 81 -0.87 9.03 -12.67
N PRO A 82 -0.77 8.85 -11.34
CA PRO A 82 -0.74 7.53 -10.72
C PRO A 82 -2.09 6.80 -10.74
N LYS A 83 -3.23 7.50 -10.88
CA LYS A 83 -4.55 6.87 -10.94
C LYS A 83 -4.76 6.07 -12.23
N LEU A 84 -4.21 6.55 -13.36
CA LEU A 84 -4.33 5.88 -14.66
C LEU A 84 -3.76 4.44 -14.69
N PRO A 85 -2.51 4.19 -14.24
CA PRO A 85 -1.98 2.83 -14.10
C PRO A 85 -2.82 1.95 -13.18
N CYS A 86 -3.33 2.50 -12.06
CA CYS A 86 -4.18 1.74 -11.14
C CYS A 86 -5.44 1.24 -11.85
N CYS A 87 -6.15 2.11 -12.57
CA CYS A 87 -7.32 1.73 -13.36
C CYS A 87 -7.01 0.62 -14.38
N LEU A 88 -5.87 0.71 -15.08
CA LEU A 88 -5.44 -0.30 -16.05
C LEU A 88 -5.10 -1.64 -15.39
N ILE A 89 -4.41 -1.62 -14.25
CA ILE A 89 -4.08 -2.82 -13.47
C ILE A 89 -5.36 -3.49 -12.97
N THR A 90 -6.27 -2.74 -12.35
CA THR A 90 -7.55 -3.26 -11.85
C THR A 90 -8.41 -3.81 -12.98
N HIS A 91 -8.48 -3.13 -14.13
CA HIS A 91 -9.21 -3.62 -15.30
C HIS A 91 -8.63 -4.94 -15.83
N ARG A 92 -7.29 -5.07 -15.92
CA ARG A 92 -6.63 -6.33 -16.33
C ARG A 92 -6.93 -7.47 -15.37
N GLN A 93 -6.89 -7.22 -14.06
CA GLN A 93 -7.22 -8.20 -13.03
C GLN A 93 -8.69 -8.62 -13.12
N LEU A 94 -9.61 -7.67 -13.23
CA LEU A 94 -11.04 -7.95 -13.36
C LEU A 94 -11.33 -8.78 -14.61
N LYS A 95 -10.73 -8.44 -15.76
CA LYS A 95 -10.85 -9.26 -16.97
C LYS A 95 -10.32 -10.68 -16.75
N SER A 96 -9.17 -10.84 -16.09
CA SER A 96 -8.63 -12.18 -15.80
C SER A 96 -9.53 -13.02 -14.90
N TRP A 97 -10.32 -12.39 -14.02
CA TRP A 97 -11.26 -13.08 -13.13
C TRP A 97 -12.61 -13.38 -13.80
N CYS A 98 -12.99 -12.57 -14.78
CA CYS A 98 -14.27 -12.67 -15.46
C CYS A 98 -14.22 -13.47 -16.77
N GLN A 99 -13.02 -13.83 -17.26
CA GLN A 99 -12.89 -14.79 -18.35
C GLN A 99 -13.20 -16.19 -17.78
N PRO A 100 -14.21 -16.90 -18.32
CA PRO A 100 -14.31 -18.33 -18.04
C PRO A 100 -13.06 -19.01 -18.63
N LEU A 101 -12.54 -20.02 -17.93
CA LEU A 101 -11.50 -20.91 -18.46
C LEU A 101 -11.91 -21.46 -19.83
#